data_AF-A0A094C5V0-F1
#
_entry.id   AF-A0A094C5V0-F1
#
_cell.length_a   1.000
_cell.length_b   1.000
_cell.length_c   1.000
_cell.angle_alpha   90.00
_cell.angle_beta   90.00
_cell.angle_gamma   90.00
#
_symmetry.space_group_name_H-M   'P 1'
#
loop_
_entity.id
_entity.type
_entity.pdbx_description
1 polymer ?
#
loop_
_entity_poly.entity_id
_entity_poly.type
_entity_poly.pdbx_seq_one_letter_code
_entity_poly.pdbx_strand_id
1 'polypeptide(L)'
;MDPPIPSETPGTLRLDTEARRIMGKIARKTNQLKRTGMLPSDREHLKERLRFAWTDIHNSKETTSVTAWRKKKARKAYTDLQDANNHLFLVVILAVTPTECAIPAFKEVKESLICSKSYENYQLNLDFAEKHFFESMAAEQSVSRMYWLCVYAQLTEIAIAGLYQLAYSGIPLDKIDKFFEMLRKGVKTGKGWKEERERSDGTANFAVGLVPTGDKDVCFQITVGRRDGMESLGECRFAQIKL
;
A
#
# COMPACT_ATOMS: atom_id res chain seq x y z
N MET A 1 26.07 56.89 7.46
CA MET A 1 26.09 55.59 6.75
C MET A 1 25.67 54.57 7.78
N ASP A 2 24.41 54.21 7.78
CA ASP A 2 23.87 53.25 8.75
C ASP A 2 24.23 51.81 8.31
N PRO A 3 24.59 50.94 9.25
CA PRO A 3 24.94 49.56 8.92
C PRO A 3 23.70 48.78 8.43
N PRO A 4 23.88 47.81 7.53
CA PRO A 4 22.77 47.04 7.00
C PRO A 4 22.19 46.13 8.09
N ILE A 5 20.88 46.18 8.22
CA ILE A 5 20.07 45.29 9.06
C ILE A 5 20.24 43.85 8.54
N PRO A 6 20.57 42.85 9.38
CA PRO A 6 20.67 41.47 8.93
C PRO A 6 19.28 40.95 8.56
N SER A 7 19.13 40.50 7.32
CA SER A 7 17.94 39.82 6.80
C SER A 7 17.69 38.53 7.58
N GLU A 8 16.51 38.42 8.19
CA GLU A 8 16.00 37.22 8.82
C GLU A 8 15.94 36.06 7.82
N THR A 9 16.66 34.97 8.11
CA THR A 9 16.53 33.70 7.40
C THR A 9 15.12 33.11 7.58
N PRO A 10 14.46 32.59 6.52
CA PRO A 10 13.09 32.10 6.61
C PRO A 10 12.96 30.84 7.48
N GLY A 11 12.12 30.94 8.51
CA GLY A 11 11.12 29.92 8.86
C GLY A 11 11.62 28.50 9.18
N THR A 12 12.46 28.33 10.20
CA THR A 12 12.48 27.02 10.88
C THR A 12 11.17 26.88 11.65
N LEU A 13 10.22 26.09 11.13
CA LEU A 13 8.99 25.76 11.85
C LEU A 13 9.36 25.25 13.24
N ARG A 14 9.07 26.03 14.29
CA ARG A 14 9.20 25.58 15.67
C ARG A 14 8.14 24.50 15.88
N LEU A 15 8.53 23.25 15.69
CA LEU A 15 7.72 22.10 16.03
C LEU A 15 7.34 22.18 17.51
N ASP A 16 6.03 22.10 17.76
CA ASP A 16 5.47 22.00 19.10
C ASP A 16 6.19 20.91 19.92
N THR A 17 6.21 21.05 21.23
CA THR A 17 6.86 20.10 22.15
C THR A 17 6.31 18.68 21.93
N GLU A 18 5.02 18.56 21.66
CA GLU A 18 4.39 17.27 21.36
C GLU A 18 4.82 16.72 19.99
N ALA A 19 4.92 17.55 18.97
CA ALA A 19 5.41 17.15 17.65
C ALA A 19 6.87 16.64 17.73
N ARG A 20 7.73 17.33 18.50
CA ARG A 20 9.11 16.89 18.77
C ARG A 20 9.15 15.55 19.52
N ARG A 21 8.25 15.35 20.50
CA ARG A 21 8.13 14.08 21.23
C ARG A 21 7.80 12.92 20.29
N ILE A 22 6.86 13.11 19.37
CA ILE A 22 6.47 12.10 18.37
C ILE A 22 7.61 11.84 17.38
N MET A 23 8.25 12.86 16.84
CA MET A 23 9.42 12.70 15.97
C MET A 23 10.53 11.91 16.67
N GLY A 24 10.77 12.16 17.95
CA GLY A 24 11.70 11.38 18.76
C GLY A 24 11.30 9.90 18.91
N LYS A 25 10.00 9.58 19.00
CA LYS A 25 9.52 8.19 19.00
C LYS A 25 9.79 7.49 17.67
N ILE A 26 9.49 8.18 16.56
CA ILE A 26 9.73 7.67 15.20
C ILE A 26 11.23 7.39 15.03
N ALA A 27 12.10 8.35 15.35
CA ALA A 27 13.54 8.18 15.25
C ALA A 27 14.08 7.02 16.11
N ARG A 28 13.60 6.87 17.35
CA ARG A 28 13.97 5.73 18.21
C ARG A 28 13.53 4.40 17.60
N LYS A 29 12.31 4.32 17.06
CA LYS A 29 11.80 3.10 16.42
C LYS A 29 12.56 2.77 15.14
N THR A 30 12.85 3.77 14.29
CA THR A 30 13.72 3.59 13.11
C THR A 30 15.07 3.00 13.48
N ASN A 31 15.76 3.58 14.48
CA ASN A 31 17.06 3.12 14.92
C ASN A 31 17.01 1.71 15.51
N GLN A 32 15.95 1.38 16.23
CA GLN A 32 15.75 0.06 16.79
C GLN A 32 15.54 -0.97 15.66
N LEU A 33 14.65 -0.71 14.70
CA LEU A 33 14.40 -1.60 13.56
C LEU A 33 15.66 -1.81 12.71
N LYS A 34 16.45 -0.75 12.46
CA LYS A 34 17.71 -0.86 11.72
C LYS A 34 18.78 -1.70 12.44
N ARG A 35 18.78 -1.74 13.77
CA ARG A 35 19.81 -2.42 14.56
C ARG A 35 19.44 -3.85 14.92
N THR A 36 18.18 -4.10 15.24
CA THR A 36 17.74 -5.38 15.83
C THR A 36 16.59 -6.02 15.07
N GLY A 37 16.12 -5.43 13.96
CA GLY A 37 14.89 -5.85 13.29
C GLY A 37 13.65 -5.66 14.17
N MET A 38 12.54 -6.28 13.76
CA MET A 38 11.27 -6.30 14.46
C MET A 38 11.31 -7.28 15.64
N LEU A 39 11.06 -6.74 16.83
CA LEU A 39 10.89 -7.54 18.04
C LEU A 39 9.57 -8.30 18.00
N PRO A 40 9.40 -9.38 18.79
CA PRO A 40 8.12 -10.07 18.92
C PRO A 40 6.97 -9.14 19.29
N SER A 41 7.21 -8.17 20.19
CA SER A 41 6.22 -7.14 20.53
C SER A 41 5.85 -6.23 19.37
N ASP A 42 6.79 -5.96 18.45
CA ASP A 42 6.51 -5.15 17.27
C ASP A 42 5.58 -5.89 16.31
N ARG A 43 5.78 -7.20 16.14
CA ARG A 43 4.95 -8.06 15.29
C ARG A 43 3.49 -8.09 15.77
N GLU A 44 3.27 -8.24 17.08
CA GLU A 44 1.93 -8.23 17.66
C GLU A 44 1.23 -6.86 17.47
N HIS A 45 1.93 -5.77 17.80
CA HIS A 45 1.39 -4.43 17.58
C HIS A 45 1.11 -4.15 16.11
N LEU A 46 1.97 -4.63 15.20
CA LEU A 46 1.80 -4.44 13.77
C LEU A 46 0.53 -5.12 13.28
N LYS A 47 0.30 -6.38 13.69
CA LYS A 47 -0.91 -7.15 13.32
C LYS A 47 -2.19 -6.41 13.74
N GLU A 48 -2.23 -5.92 14.98
CA GLU A 48 -3.37 -5.15 15.50
C GLU A 48 -3.56 -3.83 14.73
N ARG A 49 -2.49 -3.06 14.54
CA ARG A 49 -2.56 -1.73 13.93
C ARG A 49 -2.86 -1.78 12.45
N LEU A 50 -2.39 -2.81 11.73
CA LEU A 50 -2.71 -2.99 10.31
C LEU A 50 -4.15 -3.42 10.12
N ARG A 51 -4.66 -4.32 10.98
CA ARG A 51 -6.10 -4.61 11.03
C ARG A 51 -6.88 -3.31 11.23
N PHE A 52 -6.46 -2.46 12.17
CA PHE A 52 -7.09 -1.15 12.36
C PHE A 52 -7.02 -0.24 11.11
N ALA A 53 -5.84 -0.13 10.49
CA ALA A 53 -5.56 0.80 9.40
C ALA A 53 -6.32 0.45 8.13
N TRP A 54 -6.45 -0.85 7.83
CA TRP A 54 -7.05 -1.34 6.58
C TRP A 54 -8.48 -1.88 6.71
N THR A 55 -9.03 -2.02 7.93
CA THR A 55 -10.44 -2.39 8.06
C THR A 55 -11.33 -1.26 7.56
N ASP A 56 -12.25 -1.59 6.64
CA ASP A 56 -13.19 -0.66 6.05
C ASP A 56 -14.05 0.06 7.12
N ILE A 57 -14.26 1.37 6.94
CA ILE A 57 -15.07 2.19 7.86
C ILE A 57 -16.53 1.70 7.87
N HIS A 58 -17.02 1.21 6.74
CA HIS A 58 -18.41 0.84 6.54
C HIS A 58 -18.90 -0.35 7.40
N ASN A 59 -17.99 -1.19 7.91
CA ASN A 59 -18.35 -2.35 8.72
C ASN A 59 -18.40 -2.07 10.23
N SER A 60 -18.08 -0.84 10.66
CA SER A 60 -18.05 -0.45 12.08
C SER A 60 -19.44 0.01 12.55
N LYS A 61 -20.33 -0.93 12.89
CA LYS A 61 -21.71 -0.64 13.33
C LYS A 61 -21.84 0.06 14.71
N GLU A 62 -20.76 0.29 15.45
CA GLU A 62 -20.86 0.67 16.88
C GLU A 62 -19.85 1.76 17.32
N THR A 63 -19.86 2.95 16.72
CA THR A 63 -19.06 4.06 17.27
C THR A 63 -19.80 5.38 17.30
N THR A 64 -19.66 6.10 18.42
CA THR A 64 -20.04 7.51 18.54
C THR A 64 -19.35 8.35 17.45
N SER A 65 -19.99 9.45 17.03
CA SER A 65 -19.50 10.31 15.93
C SER A 65 -18.06 10.81 16.14
N VAL A 66 -17.72 11.19 17.38
CA VAL A 66 -16.37 11.64 17.75
C VAL A 66 -15.33 10.52 17.59
N THR A 67 -15.67 9.30 17.99
CA THR A 67 -14.79 8.13 17.87
C THR A 67 -14.61 7.75 16.41
N ALA A 68 -15.68 7.77 15.61
CA ALA A 68 -15.62 7.52 14.18
C ALA A 68 -14.71 8.54 13.47
N TRP A 69 -14.80 9.83 13.83
CA TRP A 69 -13.93 10.87 13.28
C TRP A 69 -12.45 10.64 13.62
N ARG A 70 -12.12 10.32 14.88
CA ARG A 70 -10.74 10.01 15.29
C ARG A 70 -10.19 8.81 14.53
N LYS A 71 -10.99 7.75 14.38
CA LYS A 71 -10.59 6.55 13.61
C LYS A 71 -10.34 6.89 12.14
N LYS A 72 -11.27 7.62 11.50
CA LYS A 72 -11.13 8.07 10.11
C LYS A 72 -9.87 8.92 9.91
N LYS A 73 -9.61 9.85 10.83
CA LYS A 73 -8.42 10.71 10.78
C LYS A 73 -7.11 9.91 10.91
N ALA A 74 -7.05 8.98 11.85
CA ALA A 74 -5.88 8.11 12.03
C ALA A 74 -5.63 7.22 10.81
N ARG A 75 -6.67 6.59 10.26
CA ARG A 75 -6.58 5.78 9.03
C ARG A 75 -6.08 6.60 7.86
N LYS A 76 -6.67 7.77 7.63
CA LYS A 76 -6.21 8.68 6.57
C LYS A 76 -4.73 9.05 6.74
N ALA A 77 -4.29 9.33 7.96
CA ALA A 77 -2.90 9.67 8.20
C ALA A 77 -1.94 8.50 7.87
N TYR A 78 -2.32 7.27 8.22
CA TYR A 78 -1.59 6.07 7.83
C TYR A 78 -1.57 5.85 6.32
N THR A 79 -2.72 6.00 5.65
CA THR A 79 -2.80 5.91 4.18
C THR A 79 -1.91 6.95 3.52
N ASP A 80 -2.00 8.22 3.92
CA ASP A 80 -1.17 9.29 3.34
C ASP A 80 0.35 9.00 3.51
N LEU A 81 0.76 8.36 4.63
CA LEU A 81 2.15 7.94 4.85
C LEU A 81 2.55 6.73 4.01
N GLN A 82 1.64 5.76 3.86
CA GLN A 82 1.84 4.57 3.04
C GLN A 82 2.00 4.94 1.56
N ASP A 83 1.14 5.84 1.07
CA ASP A 83 1.20 6.39 -0.29
C ASP A 83 2.51 7.16 -0.55
N ALA A 84 3.08 7.79 0.50
CA ALA A 84 4.35 8.48 0.40
C ALA A 84 5.55 7.52 0.35
N ASN A 85 5.63 6.57 1.30
CA ASN A 85 6.68 5.56 1.35
C ASN A 85 6.35 4.40 2.31
N ASN A 86 6.48 3.16 1.86
CA ASN A 86 6.14 1.98 2.67
C ASN A 86 7.06 1.73 3.87
N HIS A 87 8.36 2.05 3.77
CA HIS A 87 9.27 1.92 4.91
C HIS A 87 8.96 2.98 5.98
N LEU A 88 8.71 4.23 5.56
CA LEU A 88 8.24 5.29 6.45
C LEU A 88 6.94 4.89 7.16
N PHE A 89 5.96 4.40 6.39
CA PHE A 89 4.70 3.92 6.95
C PHE A 89 4.92 2.84 8.00
N LEU A 90 5.75 1.82 7.71
CA LEU A 90 6.04 0.74 8.65
C LEU A 90 6.67 1.25 9.95
N VAL A 91 7.62 2.18 9.87
CA VAL A 91 8.20 2.81 11.06
C VAL A 91 7.13 3.56 11.84
N VAL A 92 6.31 4.38 11.17
CA VAL A 92 5.34 5.24 11.85
C VAL A 92 4.22 4.42 12.47
N ILE A 93 3.68 3.42 11.77
CA ILE A 93 2.61 2.59 12.33
C ILE A 93 3.10 1.78 13.54
N LEU A 94 4.39 1.46 13.64
CA LEU A 94 4.96 0.84 14.84
C LEU A 94 5.25 1.86 15.95
N ALA A 95 5.67 3.08 15.61
CA ALA A 95 6.07 4.10 16.58
C ALA A 95 4.90 4.89 17.18
N VAL A 96 3.85 5.12 16.39
CA VAL A 96 2.76 6.05 16.68
C VAL A 96 1.45 5.28 16.76
N THR A 97 0.68 5.52 17.82
CA THR A 97 -0.62 4.87 18.00
C THR A 97 -1.72 5.56 17.18
N PRO A 98 -2.83 4.87 16.85
CA PRO A 98 -3.97 5.52 16.21
C PRO A 98 -4.49 6.77 16.94
N THR A 99 -4.45 6.75 18.27
CA THR A 99 -4.85 7.90 19.10
C THR A 99 -3.92 9.10 18.88
N GLU A 100 -2.61 8.87 18.84
CA GLU A 100 -1.62 9.91 18.53
C GLU A 100 -1.80 10.45 17.11
N CYS A 101 -2.14 9.60 16.13
CA CYS A 101 -2.42 10.06 14.76
C CYS A 101 -3.62 11.03 14.67
N ALA A 102 -4.54 11.00 15.64
CA ALA A 102 -5.71 11.85 15.64
C ALA A 102 -5.47 13.25 16.24
N ILE A 103 -4.36 13.47 16.94
CA ILE A 103 -4.09 14.75 17.62
C ILE A 103 -3.60 15.83 16.62
N PRO A 104 -3.78 17.14 16.90
CA PRO A 104 -3.32 18.21 16.01
C PRO A 104 -1.81 18.20 15.75
N ALA A 105 -0.98 18.01 16.78
CA ALA A 105 0.47 18.01 16.65
C ALA A 105 1.00 16.94 15.67
N PHE A 106 0.29 15.82 15.50
CA PHE A 106 0.68 14.81 14.52
C PHE A 106 0.50 15.29 13.07
N LYS A 107 -0.38 16.25 12.81
CA LYS A 107 -0.55 16.81 11.46
C LYS A 107 0.76 17.40 10.94
N GLU A 108 1.42 18.22 11.76
CA GLU A 108 2.71 18.84 11.43
C GLU A 108 3.81 17.79 11.24
N VAL A 109 3.85 16.79 12.11
CA VAL A 109 4.78 15.65 11.99
C VAL A 109 4.56 14.92 10.67
N LYS A 110 3.32 14.56 10.35
CA LYS A 110 2.97 13.87 9.11
C LYS A 110 3.36 14.68 7.88
N GLU A 111 3.05 15.98 7.86
CA GLU A 111 3.41 16.87 6.75
C GLU A 111 4.92 16.99 6.59
N SER A 112 5.68 17.12 7.69
CA SER A 112 7.14 17.11 7.65
C SER A 112 7.73 15.81 7.13
N LEU A 113 7.13 14.66 7.46
CA LEU A 113 7.60 13.34 7.01
C LEU A 113 7.30 13.13 5.51
N ILE A 114 6.08 13.44 5.07
CA ILE A 114 5.66 13.28 3.67
C ILE A 114 6.48 14.20 2.77
N CYS A 115 6.73 15.44 3.18
CA CYS A 115 7.51 16.42 2.40
C CYS A 115 9.04 16.22 2.48
N SER A 116 9.52 15.13 3.08
CA SER A 116 10.96 14.84 3.13
C SER A 116 11.53 14.65 1.72
N LYS A 117 12.68 15.26 1.44
CA LYS A 117 13.37 15.15 0.13
C LYS A 117 13.86 13.74 -0.19
N SER A 118 14.14 12.94 0.86
CA SER A 118 14.58 11.56 0.76
C SER A 118 14.00 10.72 1.91
N TYR A 119 13.79 9.43 1.66
CA TYR A 119 13.30 8.46 2.64
C TYR A 119 14.38 7.45 3.07
N GLU A 120 15.64 7.62 2.68
CA GLU A 120 16.77 6.72 3.05
C GLU A 120 16.90 6.53 4.58
N ASN A 121 16.60 7.58 5.34
CA ASN A 121 16.62 7.52 6.80
C ASN A 121 15.61 6.49 7.35
N TYR A 122 14.55 6.18 6.61
CA TYR A 122 13.53 5.22 7.00
C TYR A 122 13.69 3.86 6.33
N GLN A 123 14.56 3.71 5.32
CA GLN A 123 14.77 2.44 4.63
C GLN A 123 15.18 1.35 5.63
N LEU A 124 14.46 0.23 5.60
CA LEU A 124 14.65 -0.92 6.49
C LEU A 124 15.11 -2.10 5.65
N ASN A 125 16.14 -2.81 6.10
CA ASN A 125 16.56 -4.06 5.49
C ASN A 125 15.84 -5.19 6.21
N LEU A 126 14.77 -5.69 5.61
CA LEU A 126 14.01 -6.80 6.19
C LEU A 126 14.77 -8.11 6.02
N ASP A 127 14.98 -8.83 7.12
CA ASP A 127 15.57 -10.17 7.10
C ASP A 127 14.56 -11.24 6.61
N PHE A 128 15.03 -12.46 6.42
CA PHE A 128 14.18 -13.57 5.95
C PHE A 128 12.98 -13.84 6.88
N ALA A 129 13.17 -13.78 8.19
CA ALA A 129 12.12 -14.05 9.17
C ALA A 129 11.05 -12.96 9.16
N GLU A 130 11.44 -11.71 8.97
CA GLU A 130 10.55 -10.56 8.84
C GLU A 130 9.76 -10.61 7.53
N LYS A 131 10.41 -10.95 6.42
CA LYS A 131 9.74 -11.17 5.13
C LYS A 131 8.68 -12.27 5.24
N HIS A 132 9.05 -13.41 5.79
CA HIS A 132 8.13 -14.53 6.00
C HIS A 132 6.96 -14.16 6.95
N PHE A 133 7.22 -13.35 7.97
CA PHE A 133 6.18 -12.83 8.85
C PHE A 133 5.17 -11.97 8.08
N PHE A 134 5.63 -11.08 7.19
CA PHE A 134 4.75 -10.29 6.35
C PHE A 134 3.92 -11.14 5.39
N GLU A 135 4.53 -12.15 4.76
CA GLU A 135 3.82 -13.11 3.91
C GLU A 135 2.73 -13.86 4.68
N SER A 136 3.05 -14.33 5.89
CA SER A 136 2.11 -15.05 6.76
C SER A 136 0.93 -14.16 7.15
N MET A 137 1.20 -12.91 7.56
CA MET A 137 0.13 -11.95 7.88
C MET A 137 -0.76 -11.62 6.68
N ALA A 138 -0.18 -11.48 5.48
CA ALA A 138 -0.93 -11.24 4.26
C ALA A 138 -1.86 -12.41 3.92
N ALA A 139 -1.42 -13.65 4.17
CA ALA A 139 -2.24 -14.85 4.01
C ALA A 139 -3.39 -14.92 5.04
N GLU A 140 -3.14 -14.56 6.30
CA GLU A 140 -4.14 -14.58 7.37
C GLU A 140 -5.24 -13.53 7.22
N GLN A 141 -4.90 -12.32 6.75
CA GLN A 141 -5.79 -11.16 6.92
C GLN A 141 -6.93 -11.06 5.89
N SER A 142 -6.93 -11.81 4.78
CA SER A 142 -7.96 -11.95 3.72
C SER A 142 -8.62 -10.69 3.11
N VAL A 143 -8.57 -9.53 3.75
CA VAL A 143 -9.43 -8.36 3.49
C VAL A 143 -8.66 -7.21 2.85
N SER A 144 -7.34 -7.31 2.70
CA SER A 144 -6.66 -6.48 1.71
C SER A 144 -5.34 -7.08 1.25
N ARG A 145 -5.44 -8.23 0.60
CA ARG A 145 -4.29 -8.89 -0.03
C ARG A 145 -3.60 -7.93 -1.02
N MET A 146 -4.34 -7.03 -1.65
CA MET A 146 -3.81 -6.03 -2.59
C MET A 146 -2.93 -4.96 -1.92
N TYR A 147 -3.38 -4.29 -0.84
CA TYR A 147 -2.53 -3.30 -0.15
C TYR A 147 -1.31 -3.98 0.49
N TRP A 148 -1.48 -5.19 1.02
CA TRP A 148 -0.40 -5.98 1.57
C TRP A 148 0.67 -6.37 0.56
N LEU A 149 0.27 -6.89 -0.60
CA LEU A 149 1.20 -7.30 -1.66
C LEU A 149 1.99 -6.11 -2.19
N CYS A 150 1.37 -4.93 -2.32
CA CYS A 150 2.08 -3.70 -2.69
C CYS A 150 3.12 -3.29 -1.64
N VAL A 151 2.76 -3.35 -0.35
CA VAL A 151 3.69 -3.06 0.75
C VAL A 151 4.84 -4.06 0.75
N TYR A 152 4.53 -5.35 0.67
CA TYR A 152 5.51 -6.42 0.68
C TYR A 152 6.48 -6.32 -0.50
N ALA A 153 5.97 -6.14 -1.72
CA ALA A 153 6.79 -6.00 -2.92
C ALA A 153 7.76 -4.81 -2.83
N GLN A 154 7.29 -3.67 -2.31
CA GLN A 154 8.15 -2.49 -2.16
C GLN A 154 9.15 -2.63 -1.02
N LEU A 155 8.78 -3.26 0.10
CA LEU A 155 9.67 -3.43 1.26
C LEU A 155 10.77 -4.47 1.05
N THR A 156 10.55 -5.45 0.17
CA THR A 156 11.46 -6.58 0.01
C THR A 156 12.41 -6.44 -1.17
N GLU A 157 12.27 -5.35 -1.95
CA GLU A 157 12.89 -5.17 -3.27
C GLU A 157 12.74 -6.43 -4.15
N ILE A 158 11.76 -7.28 -3.86
CA ILE A 158 11.44 -8.42 -4.69
C ILE A 158 10.87 -7.80 -5.95
N ALA A 159 11.65 -7.87 -7.02
CA ALA A 159 11.15 -7.68 -8.37
C ALA A 159 9.88 -8.53 -8.46
N ILE A 160 8.74 -7.85 -8.62
CA ILE A 160 7.42 -8.47 -8.63
C ILE A 160 7.38 -9.61 -9.68
N ALA A 161 8.32 -9.60 -10.64
CA ALA A 161 8.75 -10.72 -11.47
C ALA A 161 8.67 -12.11 -10.79
N GLY A 162 9.16 -12.29 -9.56
CA GLY A 162 9.15 -13.59 -8.87
C GLY A 162 7.77 -14.07 -8.40
N LEU A 163 6.91 -13.13 -7.96
CA LEU A 163 5.51 -13.43 -7.62
C LEU A 163 4.64 -13.63 -8.86
N TYR A 164 5.00 -12.98 -9.96
CA TYR A 164 4.34 -13.16 -11.25
C TYR A 164 4.72 -14.47 -11.94
N GLN A 165 5.97 -14.94 -11.82
CA GLN A 165 6.42 -16.22 -12.38
C GLN A 165 5.56 -17.41 -11.89
N LEU A 166 4.99 -17.30 -10.68
CA LEU A 166 4.06 -18.27 -10.10
C LEU A 166 2.64 -18.26 -10.73
N ALA A 167 2.22 -17.17 -11.38
CA ALA A 167 0.96 -17.12 -12.13
C ALA A 167 1.13 -17.62 -13.58
N TYR A 168 2.35 -17.56 -14.14
CA TYR A 168 2.66 -18.00 -15.50
C TYR A 168 2.80 -19.51 -15.69
N SER A 169 2.91 -20.28 -14.61
CA SER A 169 3.09 -21.73 -14.72
C SER A 169 1.79 -22.51 -14.97
N GLY A 170 0.64 -21.84 -15.09
CA GLY A 170 -0.68 -22.50 -15.09
C GLY A 170 -1.45 -22.50 -16.41
N ILE A 171 -1.10 -21.69 -17.40
CA ILE A 171 -1.83 -21.62 -18.68
C ILE A 171 -1.23 -22.63 -19.65
N PRO A 172 -1.98 -23.66 -20.09
CA PRO A 172 -1.48 -24.60 -21.09
C PRO A 172 -1.10 -23.87 -22.40
N LEU A 173 0.01 -24.28 -23.03
CA LEU A 173 0.51 -23.63 -24.26
C LEU A 173 -0.53 -23.61 -25.38
N ASP A 174 -1.40 -24.63 -25.46
CA ASP A 174 -2.50 -24.73 -26.44
C ASP A 174 -3.64 -23.71 -26.20
N LYS A 175 -3.58 -22.94 -25.11
CA LYS A 175 -4.57 -21.91 -24.76
C LYS A 175 -4.06 -20.47 -24.99
N ILE A 176 -2.82 -20.30 -25.44
CA ILE A 176 -2.22 -18.98 -25.67
C ILE A 176 -3.01 -18.16 -26.71
N ASP A 177 -3.39 -18.77 -27.84
CA ASP A 177 -4.15 -18.07 -28.89
C ASP A 177 -5.51 -17.58 -28.37
N LYS A 178 -6.18 -18.41 -27.57
CA LYS A 178 -7.46 -18.08 -26.94
C LYS A 178 -7.32 -16.95 -25.91
N PHE A 179 -6.23 -16.94 -25.14
CA PHE A 179 -5.91 -15.82 -24.25
C PHE A 179 -5.73 -14.51 -25.04
N PHE A 180 -4.99 -14.52 -26.15
CA PHE A 180 -4.84 -13.33 -27.00
C PHE A 180 -6.15 -12.88 -27.64
N GLU A 181 -7.01 -13.82 -28.03
CA GLU A 181 -8.35 -13.50 -28.53
C GLU A 181 -9.19 -12.79 -27.48
N MET A 182 -9.17 -13.27 -26.24
CA MET A 182 -9.83 -12.59 -25.12
C MET A 182 -9.25 -11.21 -24.83
N LEU A 183 -7.91 -11.06 -24.84
CA LEU A 183 -7.29 -9.75 -24.65
C LEU A 183 -7.75 -8.77 -25.73
N ARG A 184 -7.77 -9.20 -27.00
CA ARG A 184 -8.32 -8.40 -28.11
C ARG A 184 -9.79 -8.06 -27.90
N LYS A 185 -10.60 -9.01 -27.42
CA LYS A 185 -12.01 -8.78 -27.09
C LYS A 185 -12.13 -7.73 -25.99
N GLY A 186 -11.36 -7.85 -24.91
CA GLY A 186 -11.30 -6.89 -23.80
C GLY A 186 -10.88 -5.49 -24.22
N VAL A 187 -9.87 -5.35 -25.09
CA VAL A 187 -9.47 -4.03 -25.64
C VAL A 187 -10.59 -3.42 -26.49
N LYS A 188 -11.30 -4.23 -27.29
CA LYS A 188 -12.42 -3.77 -28.12
C LYS A 188 -13.63 -3.37 -27.27
N THR A 189 -13.98 -4.16 -26.26
CA THR A 189 -15.12 -3.89 -25.38
C THR A 189 -14.81 -2.86 -24.30
N GLY A 190 -13.53 -2.62 -23.99
CA GLY A 190 -13.07 -1.57 -23.08
C GLY A 190 -13.48 -0.15 -23.49
N LYS A 191 -13.84 0.09 -24.76
CA LYS A 191 -14.46 1.36 -25.18
C LYS A 191 -15.88 1.55 -24.60
N GLY A 192 -16.62 0.48 -24.35
CA GLY A 192 -17.95 0.49 -23.71
C GLY A 192 -17.90 0.73 -22.20
N TRP A 193 -16.71 0.70 -21.59
CA TRP A 193 -16.53 0.92 -20.15
C TRP A 193 -17.04 2.27 -19.66
N LYS A 194 -16.92 3.32 -20.48
CA LYS A 194 -17.40 4.66 -20.11
C LYS A 194 -18.93 4.65 -19.91
N GLU A 195 -19.64 3.94 -20.76
CA GLU A 195 -21.10 3.79 -20.71
C GLU A 195 -21.57 2.82 -19.60
N GLU A 196 -20.81 1.78 -19.29
CA GLU A 196 -21.09 0.88 -18.16
C GLU A 196 -20.89 1.59 -16.81
N ARG A 197 -19.86 2.42 -16.70
CA ARG A 197 -19.58 3.23 -15.51
C ARG A 197 -20.69 4.27 -15.26
N GLU A 198 -21.20 4.90 -16.32
CA GLU A 198 -22.31 5.85 -16.25
C GLU A 198 -23.62 5.20 -15.78
N ARG A 199 -23.80 3.89 -16.03
CA ARG A 199 -24.98 3.12 -15.63
C ARG A 199 -24.94 2.60 -14.18
N SER A 200 -23.84 2.76 -13.45
CA SER A 200 -23.64 2.23 -12.07
C SER A 200 -23.86 0.71 -11.91
N ASP A 201 -23.85 -0.05 -13.00
CA ASP A 201 -23.89 -1.51 -12.94
C ASP A 201 -22.50 -2.05 -12.57
N GLY A 202 -22.42 -2.70 -11.42
CA GLY A 202 -21.16 -3.05 -10.73
C GLY A 202 -20.08 -3.76 -11.56
N THR A 203 -18.90 -3.13 -11.50
CA THR A 203 -17.51 -3.64 -11.58
C THR A 203 -17.07 -4.39 -12.83
N ALA A 204 -16.26 -3.70 -13.65
CA ALA A 204 -15.40 -4.30 -14.66
C ALA A 204 -14.35 -5.23 -14.02
N ASN A 205 -13.99 -6.31 -14.72
CA ASN A 205 -12.85 -7.16 -14.35
C ASN A 205 -11.58 -6.58 -14.98
N PHE A 206 -10.42 -6.86 -14.40
CA PHE A 206 -9.14 -6.53 -15.02
C PHE A 206 -8.38 -7.82 -15.32
N ALA A 207 -7.85 -7.90 -16.54
CA ALA A 207 -6.87 -8.91 -16.92
C ALA A 207 -5.50 -8.24 -16.90
N VAL A 208 -4.58 -8.76 -16.08
CA VAL A 208 -3.17 -8.34 -16.13
C VAL A 208 -2.44 -9.34 -17.00
N GLY A 209 -1.91 -8.87 -18.13
CA GLY A 209 -0.98 -9.63 -18.95
C GLY A 209 0.43 -9.15 -18.66
N LEU A 210 1.34 -10.07 -18.35
CA LEU A 210 2.78 -9.81 -18.35
C LEU A 210 3.41 -10.59 -19.50
N VAL A 211 4.24 -9.89 -20.26
CA VAL A 211 5.01 -10.45 -21.37
C VAL A 211 6.47 -10.43 -20.94
N PRO A 212 7.07 -11.60 -20.66
CA PRO A 212 8.50 -11.65 -20.43
C PRO A 212 9.22 -11.40 -21.76
N THR A 213 9.98 -10.31 -21.86
CA THR A 213 10.81 -10.01 -23.05
C THR A 213 12.28 -10.39 -22.87
N GLY A 214 12.61 -11.04 -21.74
CA GLY A 214 13.95 -11.54 -21.41
C GLY A 214 14.67 -10.64 -20.41
N ASP A 215 14.96 -9.40 -20.79
CA ASP A 215 15.65 -8.39 -19.99
C ASP A 215 14.68 -7.43 -19.27
N LYS A 216 13.42 -7.37 -19.71
CA LYS A 216 12.34 -6.61 -19.06
C LYS A 216 11.02 -7.38 -19.08
N ASP A 217 10.29 -7.33 -17.98
CA ASP A 217 8.90 -7.79 -17.94
C ASP A 217 7.99 -6.61 -18.28
N VAL A 218 7.17 -6.76 -19.31
CA VAL A 218 6.16 -5.74 -19.67
C VAL A 218 4.83 -6.15 -19.06
N CYS A 219 4.35 -5.37 -18.09
CA CYS A 219 3.01 -5.51 -17.54
C CYS A 219 2.03 -4.62 -18.31
N PHE A 220 0.90 -5.16 -18.73
CA PHE A 220 -0.24 -4.36 -19.16
C PHE A 220 -1.51 -4.83 -18.45
N GLN A 221 -2.32 -3.86 -18.05
CA GLN A 221 -3.63 -4.10 -17.46
C GLN A 221 -4.69 -3.77 -18.52
N ILE A 222 -5.56 -4.74 -18.80
CA ILE A 222 -6.71 -4.55 -19.69
C ILE A 222 -7.98 -4.62 -18.85
N THR A 223 -8.79 -3.58 -18.94
CA THR A 223 -10.15 -3.60 -18.40
C THR A 223 -11.03 -4.43 -19.33
N VAL A 224 -11.66 -5.47 -18.79
CA VAL A 224 -12.54 -6.37 -19.54
C VAL A 224 -13.95 -6.27 -18.95
N GLY A 225 -14.96 -6.24 -19.82
CA GLY A 225 -16.35 -6.30 -19.39
C GLY A 225 -16.58 -7.54 -18.50
N ARG A 226 -17.37 -7.40 -17.44
CA ARG A 226 -17.54 -8.45 -16.42
C ARG A 226 -17.98 -9.79 -17.01
N ARG A 227 -18.95 -9.76 -17.93
CA ARG A 227 -19.49 -10.94 -18.63
C ARG A 227 -18.38 -11.66 -19.41
N ASP A 228 -17.65 -10.91 -20.23
CA ASP A 228 -16.53 -11.43 -21.01
C ASP A 228 -15.43 -12.00 -20.13
N GLY A 229 -15.11 -11.32 -19.02
CA GLY A 229 -14.12 -11.80 -18.05
C GLY A 229 -14.54 -13.10 -17.36
N MET A 230 -15.82 -13.25 -16.99
CA MET A 230 -16.31 -14.47 -16.34
C MET A 230 -16.39 -15.67 -17.30
N GLU A 231 -16.82 -15.45 -18.54
CA GLU A 231 -16.82 -16.47 -19.60
C GLU A 231 -15.39 -16.97 -19.86
N SER A 232 -14.46 -16.02 -19.99
CA SER A 232 -13.03 -16.26 -20.19
C SER A 232 -12.35 -17.08 -19.09
N LEU A 233 -12.71 -16.86 -17.82
CA LEU A 233 -12.17 -17.59 -16.67
C LEU A 233 -12.51 -19.08 -16.73
N GLY A 234 -13.73 -19.41 -17.16
CA GLY A 234 -14.18 -20.80 -17.29
C GLY A 234 -13.48 -21.55 -18.42
N GLU A 235 -13.27 -20.89 -19.56
CA GLU A 235 -12.76 -21.55 -20.77
C GLU A 235 -11.25 -21.82 -20.76
N CYS A 236 -10.48 -20.90 -20.19
CA CYS A 236 -9.02 -21.00 -20.20
C CYS A 236 -8.46 -21.61 -18.91
N ARG A 237 -9.33 -22.04 -17.99
CA ARG A 237 -8.97 -22.51 -16.64
C ARG A 237 -7.97 -21.57 -15.95
N PHE A 238 -8.10 -20.26 -16.18
CA PHE A 238 -7.28 -19.31 -15.44
C PHE A 238 -7.53 -19.56 -13.97
N ALA A 239 -6.46 -19.71 -13.19
CA ALA A 239 -6.60 -19.64 -11.76
C ALA A 239 -7.22 -18.27 -11.47
N GLN A 240 -8.46 -18.28 -11.01
CA GLN A 240 -9.04 -17.09 -10.42
C GLN A 240 -8.13 -16.80 -9.22
N ILE A 241 -7.21 -15.86 -9.38
CA ILE A 241 -6.64 -15.20 -8.20
C ILE A 241 -7.84 -14.46 -7.65
N LYS A 242 -8.56 -15.11 -6.72
CA LYS A 242 -9.54 -14.44 -5.89
C LYS A 242 -8.76 -13.35 -5.15
N LEU A 243 -8.96 -12.13 -5.62
CA LEU A 243 -8.41 -10.88 -5.11
C LEU A 243 -8.89 -10.65 -3.67
#